data_AF-A0A3A8PE28-F1
#
_entry.id   AF-A0A3A8PE28-F1
#
_cell.length_a   1.000
_cell.length_b   1.000
_cell.length_c   1.000
_cell.angle_alpha   90.00
_cell.angle_beta   90.00
_cell.angle_gamma   90.00
#
_symmetry.space_group_name_H-M   'P 1'
#
loop_
_entity.id
_entity.type
_entity.pdbx_description
1 polymer ?
#
loop_
_entity_poly.entity_id
_entity_poly.type
_entity_poly.pdbx_seq_one_letter_code
_entity_poly.pdbx_strand_id
1 'polypeptide(L)'
;PAPAPAVRRTPVQAALVAMGAPPPTRAPAAPVTPPPVPPRRGPSPVEALCGAMLQEVRVAVRGRSLPELTTGLSAPAELAQEAVALLVARGAIVRRGHKYFAA
;
A
#
# COMPACT_ATOMS: atom_id res chain seq x y z
N PRO A 1 -16.43 -33.62 -37.67
CA PRO A 1 -14.99 -33.42 -37.39
C PRO A 1 -14.54 -31.97 -37.58
N ALA A 2 -14.03 -31.34 -36.52
CA ALA A 2 -13.09 -30.21 -36.57
C ALA A 2 -12.28 -30.21 -35.24
N PRO A 3 -10.94 -30.17 -35.26
CA PRO A 3 -10.12 -30.40 -34.08
C PRO A 3 -9.98 -29.15 -33.21
N ALA A 4 -10.01 -29.34 -31.89
CA ALA A 4 -9.84 -28.30 -30.88
C ALA A 4 -8.39 -27.75 -30.85
N PRO A 5 -8.20 -26.46 -30.50
CA PRO A 5 -6.87 -25.85 -30.49
C PRO A 5 -6.00 -26.44 -29.37
N ALA A 6 -4.81 -26.92 -29.76
CA ALA A 6 -3.79 -27.40 -28.83
C ALA A 6 -3.23 -26.22 -28.02
N VAL A 7 -3.69 -26.11 -26.76
CA VAL A 7 -3.21 -25.13 -25.79
C VAL A 7 -1.75 -25.45 -25.45
N ARG A 8 -0.82 -24.66 -25.98
CA ARG A 8 0.60 -24.72 -25.63
C ARG A 8 0.75 -24.33 -24.16
N ARG A 9 1.06 -25.31 -23.31
CA ARG A 9 1.31 -25.11 -21.88
C ARG A 9 2.47 -24.14 -21.69
N THR A 10 2.31 -23.18 -20.79
CA THR A 10 3.37 -22.23 -20.43
C THR A 10 4.51 -22.96 -19.71
N PRO A 11 5.77 -22.48 -19.81
CA PRO A 11 6.91 -23.12 -19.14
C PRO A 11 6.73 -23.26 -17.63
N VAL A 12 5.94 -22.37 -17.01
CA VAL A 12 5.54 -22.44 -15.61
C VAL A 12 4.70 -23.70 -15.31
N GLN A 13 3.77 -24.08 -16.20
CA GLN A 13 2.98 -25.31 -16.04
C GLN A 13 3.84 -26.56 -16.17
N ALA A 14 4.87 -26.55 -17.03
CA ALA A 14 5.78 -27.69 -17.15
C ALA A 14 6.61 -27.90 -15.87
N ALA A 15 7.08 -26.80 -15.26
CA ALA A 15 7.83 -26.86 -14.00
C ALA A 15 6.97 -27.38 -12.83
N LEU A 16 5.70 -26.98 -12.76
CA LEU A 16 4.76 -27.42 -11.73
C LEU A 16 4.46 -28.93 -11.76
N VAL A 17 4.38 -29.52 -12.96
CA VAL A 17 4.15 -30.97 -13.12
C VAL A 17 5.40 -31.76 -12.75
N ALA A 18 6.60 -31.26 -13.07
CA ALA A 18 7.87 -31.91 -12.72
C ALA A 18 8.11 -31.99 -11.20
N MET A 19 7.54 -31.08 -10.41
CA MET A 19 7.62 -31.08 -8.95
C MET A 19 6.53 -31.93 -8.25
N GLY A 20 5.75 -32.71 -9.00
CA GLY A 20 4.77 -33.64 -8.42
C GLY A 20 3.48 -32.99 -7.88
N ALA A 21 3.15 -31.77 -8.31
CA ALA A 21 1.91 -31.11 -7.89
C ALA A 21 0.69 -31.73 -8.60
N PRO A 22 -0.36 -32.15 -7.87
CA PRO A 22 -1.55 -32.75 -8.49
C PRO A 22 -2.35 -31.70 -9.30
N PRO A 23 -2.97 -32.10 -10.43
CA PRO A 23 -3.77 -31.19 -11.26
C PRO A 23 -5.05 -30.78 -10.53
N PRO A 24 -5.56 -29.55 -10.75
CA PRO A 24 -6.82 -29.12 -10.16
C PRO A 24 -7.98 -29.91 -10.77
N THR A 25 -8.49 -30.88 -10.01
CA THR A 25 -9.76 -31.56 -10.32
C THR A 25 -10.90 -30.55 -10.17
N ARG A 26 -11.67 -30.38 -11.24
CA ARG A 26 -12.89 -29.57 -11.27
C ARG A 26 -13.98 -30.33 -10.50
N ALA A 27 -14.09 -30.10 -9.19
CA ALA A 27 -15.15 -30.63 -8.34
C ALA A 27 -16.26 -29.56 -8.11
N PRO A 28 -17.53 -29.97 -7.83
CA PRO A 28 -18.66 -29.05 -7.65
C PRO A 28 -18.53 -28.26 -6.34
N ALA A 29 -19.19 -27.10 -6.31
CA ALA A 29 -19.13 -26.07 -5.28
C ALA A 29 -19.09 -26.60 -3.82
N ALA A 30 -17.90 -26.59 -3.23
CA ALA A 30 -17.68 -26.59 -1.79
C ALA A 30 -17.70 -25.14 -1.28
N PRO A 31 -18.11 -24.89 -0.01
CA PRO A 31 -18.11 -23.54 0.55
C PRO A 31 -16.71 -22.97 0.44
N VAL A 32 -16.58 -21.89 -0.33
CA VAL A 32 -15.36 -21.11 -0.48
C VAL A 32 -14.93 -20.64 0.90
N THR A 33 -13.93 -21.30 1.48
CA THR A 33 -13.14 -20.73 2.57
C THR A 33 -12.56 -19.43 2.02
N PRO A 34 -12.89 -18.26 2.61
CA PRO A 34 -12.33 -17.01 2.14
C PRO A 34 -10.80 -17.10 2.25
N PRO A 35 -10.05 -16.51 1.30
CA PRO A 35 -8.60 -16.44 1.43
C PRO A 35 -8.26 -15.83 2.80
N PRO A 36 -7.16 -16.26 3.45
CA PRO A 36 -6.75 -15.67 4.71
C PRO A 36 -6.61 -14.16 4.48
N VAL A 37 -7.56 -13.40 5.02
CA VAL A 37 -7.48 -11.95 5.08
C VAL A 37 -6.15 -11.67 5.78
N PRO A 38 -5.21 -10.96 5.15
CA PRO A 38 -3.99 -10.59 5.85
C PRO A 38 -4.41 -9.93 7.16
N PRO A 39 -3.75 -10.23 8.29
CA PRO A 39 -4.12 -9.62 9.56
C PRO A 39 -4.18 -8.12 9.29
N ARG A 40 -5.32 -7.51 9.59
CA ARG A 40 -5.47 -6.06 9.56
C ARG A 40 -4.48 -5.53 10.58
N ARG A 41 -3.22 -5.37 10.16
CA ARG A 41 -2.21 -4.64 10.91
C ARG A 41 -2.88 -3.30 11.18
N GLY A 42 -3.08 -2.99 12.45
CA GLY A 42 -3.62 -1.70 12.85
C GLY A 42 -2.85 -0.58 12.14
N PRO A 43 -3.43 0.62 12.02
CA PRO A 43 -2.75 1.72 11.35
C PRO A 43 -1.35 1.87 11.93
N SER A 44 -0.35 1.90 11.06
CA SER A 44 1.03 2.12 11.51
C SER A 44 1.09 3.44 12.30
N PRO A 45 2.00 3.59 13.28
CA PRO A 45 2.12 4.83 14.03
C PRO A 45 2.34 6.05 13.11
N VAL A 46 3.01 5.83 11.98
CA VAL A 46 3.20 6.83 10.92
C VAL A 46 1.88 7.18 10.23
N GLU A 47 1.06 6.19 9.87
CA GLU A 47 -0.26 6.44 9.27
C GLU A 47 -1.23 7.13 10.21
N ALA A 48 -1.15 6.85 11.52
CA ALA A 48 -1.93 7.57 12.53
C ALA A 48 -1.55 9.06 12.57
N LEU A 49 -0.28 9.40 12.35
CA LEU A 49 0.22 10.78 12.33
C LEU A 49 -0.16 11.54 11.05
N CYS A 50 -0.27 10.86 9.90
CA CYS A 50 -0.56 11.45 8.60
C CYS A 50 -1.82 12.35 8.61
N GLY A 51 -2.89 11.96 9.29
CA GLY A 51 -4.13 12.74 9.37
C GLY A 51 -3.93 14.09 10.05
N ALA A 52 -3.26 14.09 11.21
CA ALA A 52 -2.97 15.31 11.96
C ALA A 52 -1.98 16.22 11.22
N MET A 53 -0.93 15.66 10.60
CA MET A 53 0.01 16.42 9.78
C MET A 53 -0.65 17.08 8.58
N LEU A 54 -1.52 16.35 7.89
CA LEU A 54 -2.25 16.90 6.74
C LEU A 54 -3.16 18.05 7.17
N GLN A 55 -3.79 17.97 8.34
CA GLN A 55 -4.61 19.04 8.88
C GLN A 55 -3.78 20.31 9.15
N GLU A 56 -2.63 20.19 9.83
CA GLU A 56 -1.74 21.33 10.08
C GLU A 56 -1.28 22.01 8.79
N VAL A 57 -0.93 21.22 7.76
CA VAL A 57 -0.53 21.74 6.46
C VAL A 57 -1.68 22.44 5.74
N ARG A 58 -2.91 21.94 5.83
CA ARG A 58 -4.10 22.54 5.21
C ARG A 58 -4.50 23.87 5.85
N VAL A 59 -4.37 24.00 7.17
CA VAL A 59 -4.69 25.24 7.89
C VAL A 59 -3.62 26.32 7.62
N ALA A 60 -2.37 25.90 7.40
CA ALA A 60 -1.26 26.81 7.15
C ALA A 60 -1.16 27.23 5.68
N VAL A 61 -1.84 28.33 5.31
CA VAL A 61 -1.80 28.91 3.95
C VAL A 61 -0.39 29.17 3.42
N ARG A 62 0.56 29.55 4.30
CA ARG A 62 1.97 29.81 3.94
C ARG A 62 2.84 28.54 3.86
N GLY A 63 2.26 27.37 4.08
CA GLY A 63 2.97 26.09 4.21
C GLY A 63 3.74 25.96 5.52
N ARG A 64 3.90 24.72 5.98
CA ARG A 64 4.63 24.38 7.21
C ARG A 64 5.99 23.78 6.91
N SER A 65 6.98 24.11 7.73
CA SER A 65 8.26 23.40 7.74
C SER A 65 8.18 22.13 8.60
N LEU A 66 9.08 21.18 8.38
CA LEU A 66 9.18 19.97 9.20
C LEU A 66 9.25 20.25 10.73
N PRO A 67 10.12 21.17 11.22
CA PRO A 67 10.19 21.45 12.66
C PRO A 67 8.91 22.06 13.23
N GLU A 68 8.16 22.84 12.45
CA GLU A 68 6.85 23.35 12.87
C GLU A 68 5.83 22.21 13.03
N LEU A 69 5.84 21.23 12.11
CA LEU A 69 4.95 20.07 12.15
C LEU A 69 5.28 19.15 13.34
N THR A 70 6.57 18.89 13.60
CA THR A 70 6.99 18.06 14.73
C THR A 70 6.66 18.73 16.07
N THR A 71 6.86 20.05 16.17
CA THR A 71 6.55 20.82 17.38
C THR A 71 5.05 20.84 17.66
N GLY A 72 4.22 21.14 16.64
CA GLY A 72 2.76 21.22 16.80
C GLY A 72 2.11 19.88 17.17
N LEU A 73 2.70 18.77 16.76
CA LEU A 73 2.16 17.43 17.01
C LEU A 73 2.89 16.65 18.11
N SER A 74 3.95 17.23 18.69
CA SER A 74 4.84 16.56 19.66
C SER A 74 5.25 15.15 19.22
N ALA A 75 5.53 15.00 17.91
CA ALA A 75 5.92 13.74 17.30
C ALA A 75 7.44 13.67 17.12
N PRO A 76 8.05 12.48 17.24
CA PRO A 76 9.49 12.32 16.99
C PRO A 76 9.82 12.61 15.51
N ALA A 77 11.00 13.19 15.29
CA ALA A 77 11.40 13.70 13.97
C ALA A 77 11.42 12.61 12.89
N GLU A 78 11.86 11.40 13.22
CA GLU A 78 11.91 10.26 12.29
C GLU A 78 10.51 9.87 11.80
N LEU A 79 9.54 9.71 12.70
CA LEU A 79 8.16 9.39 12.30
C LEU A 79 7.50 10.52 11.50
N ALA A 80 7.79 11.77 11.83
CA ALA A 80 7.29 12.92 11.09
C ALA A 80 7.88 12.99 9.68
N GLN A 81 9.16 12.66 9.51
CA GLN A 81 9.80 12.56 8.20
C GLN A 81 9.17 11.48 7.34
N GLU A 82 8.95 10.28 7.90
CA GLU A 82 8.28 9.19 7.20
C GLU A 82 6.83 9.55 6.82
N ALA A 83 6.07 10.15 7.74
CA ALA A 83 4.69 10.54 7.48
C ALA A 83 4.59 11.59 6.37
N VAL A 84 5.49 12.59 6.36
CA VAL A 84 5.57 13.58 5.29
C VAL A 84 5.96 12.93 3.96
N ALA A 85 6.93 12.02 3.96
CA ALA A 85 7.31 11.29 2.75
C ALA A 85 6.13 10.47 2.20
N LEU A 86 5.37 9.79 3.06
CA LEU A 86 4.15 9.07 2.68
C LEU A 86 3.07 10.01 2.12
N LEU A 87 2.85 11.17 2.73
CA LEU A 87 1.87 12.15 2.25
C LEU A 87 2.27 12.74 0.89
N VAL A 88 3.56 12.99 0.66
CA VAL A 88 4.09 13.42 -0.64
C VAL A 88 3.92 12.33 -1.69
N ALA A 89 4.29 11.08 -1.36
CA ALA A 89 4.13 9.95 -2.27
C ALA A 89 2.66 9.69 -2.64
N ARG A 90 1.73 9.97 -1.72
CA ARG A 90 0.28 9.93 -1.95
C ARG A 90 -0.26 11.12 -2.74
N GLY A 91 0.56 12.15 -2.98
CA GLY A 91 0.13 13.40 -3.60
C GLY A 91 -0.83 14.22 -2.73
N ALA A 92 -0.85 13.99 -1.41
CA ALA A 92 -1.70 14.75 -0.49
C ALA A 92 -1.09 16.10 -0.10
N ILE A 93 0.25 16.19 -0.16
CA ILE A 93 1.01 17.41 0.07
C ILE A 93 2.11 17.55 -0.98
N VAL A 94 2.52 18.78 -1.26
CA VAL A 94 3.62 19.12 -2.17
C VAL A 94 4.73 19.80 -1.37
N ARG A 95 5.98 19.38 -1.61
CA ARG A 95 7.16 20.04 -1.03
C ARG A 95 7.65 21.15 -1.96
N ARG A 96 7.74 22.38 -1.45
CA ARG A 96 8.34 23.53 -2.14
C ARG A 96 9.44 24.13 -1.25
N GLY A 97 10.69 23.84 -1.59
CA GLY A 97 11.84 24.16 -0.76
C GLY A 97 11.81 23.40 0.57
N HIS A 98 11.84 24.14 1.68
CA HIS A 98 11.80 23.59 3.05
C HIS A 98 10.38 23.55 3.65
N LYS A 99 9.37 23.89 2.85
CA LYS A 99 7.96 23.94 3.28
C LYS A 99 7.13 22.89 2.55
N TYR A 100 6.10 22.43 3.23
CA TYR A 100 5.08 21.51 2.75
C TYR A 100 3.75 22.26 2.65
N PHE A 101 3.05 22.04 1.54
CA PHE A 101 1.77 22.65 1.19
C PHE A 101 0.76 21.55 0.91
N ALA A 102 -0.53 21.80 1.18
CA ALA A 102 -1.57 20.89 0.73
C ALA A 102 -1.60 20.90 -0.80
N ALA A 103 -1.79 19.71 -1.39
CA ALA A 103 -1.97 19.57 -2.84
C ALA A 103 -3.35 20.07 -3.28
#